data_AF-A0A9D6MPR1-F1
#
_entry.id   AF-A0A9D6MPR1-F1
#
_cell.length_a   1.000
_cell.length_b   1.000
_cell.length_c   1.000
_cell.angle_alpha   90.00
_cell.angle_beta   90.00
_cell.angle_gamma   90.00
#
_symmetry.space_group_name_H-M   'P 1'
#
loop_
_entity.id
_entity.type
_entity.pdbx_description
1 polymer ?
#
loop_
_entity_poly.entity_id
_entity_poly.type
_entity_poly.pdbx_seq_one_letter_code
_entity_poly.pdbx_strand_id
1 'polypeptide(L)'
;MPTSTYSHIPAVVNYLAHTRPDSILDVGLGNGKMGFIARDFLDVMLGERFKKEDWKIKIDGLEVFPEYVQAHQRALYDEIFIGDAFDTIDNVGVYDMIIVGDVLEHFEKEKAWRFLDKCGAHSSKWIMLNIPLGEKWTQGAIYGNPHEEHLSFWRFEDFAPFTADHAVFSFPNIGEYGALLIRKDDYVHFRIREAATELASAGRTDEAVNRLAVGSKGLSPNLATEYMIFDLYMKGNKVLEAVKKLREILSAFPQEASAVKTHMEKIAPLLNKPT
;
A
#
# COMPACT_ATOMS: atom_id res chain seq x y z
N MET A 1 18.36 6.57 -8.36
CA MET A 1 18.72 7.13 -9.70
C MET A 1 17.45 7.71 -10.32
N PRO A 2 17.49 8.59 -11.36
CA PRO A 2 16.27 9.10 -12.00
C PRO A 2 15.50 8.03 -12.79
N THR A 3 15.81 6.76 -12.62
CA THR A 3 15.16 5.64 -13.29
C THR A 3 15.21 4.42 -12.40
N SER A 4 14.13 3.64 -12.47
CA SER A 4 14.03 2.35 -11.81
C SER A 4 14.66 1.21 -12.63
N THR A 5 14.65 0.00 -12.10
CA THR A 5 14.95 -1.21 -12.87
C THR A 5 13.92 -1.47 -13.99
N TYR A 6 14.29 -2.23 -15.02
CA TYR A 6 13.35 -2.67 -16.07
C TYR A 6 12.55 -3.92 -15.67
N SER A 7 13.02 -4.68 -14.67
CA SER A 7 12.46 -6.00 -14.34
C SER A 7 11.00 -5.93 -13.89
N HIS A 8 10.59 -4.84 -13.23
CA HIS A 8 9.24 -4.68 -12.71
C HIS A 8 8.20 -4.29 -13.77
N ILE A 9 8.62 -3.91 -14.98
CA ILE A 9 7.72 -3.30 -15.97
C ILE A 9 6.52 -4.20 -16.30
N PRO A 10 6.68 -5.52 -16.50
CA PRO A 10 5.53 -6.39 -16.73
C PRO A 10 4.53 -6.43 -15.57
N ALA A 11 5.02 -6.39 -14.31
CA ALA A 11 4.15 -6.35 -13.14
C ALA A 11 3.38 -5.03 -13.06
N VAL A 12 4.06 -3.90 -13.27
CA VAL A 12 3.42 -2.57 -13.33
C VAL A 12 2.30 -2.55 -14.37
N VAL A 13 2.55 -3.03 -15.60
CA VAL A 13 1.54 -3.08 -16.67
C VAL A 13 0.36 -3.98 -16.26
N ASN A 14 0.61 -5.15 -15.67
CA ASN A 14 -0.45 -6.02 -15.18
C ASN A 14 -1.30 -5.35 -14.09
N TYR A 15 -0.67 -4.62 -13.18
CA TYR A 15 -1.38 -3.87 -12.13
C TYR A 15 -2.21 -2.73 -12.70
N LEU A 16 -1.70 -1.97 -13.68
CA LEU A 16 -2.47 -0.95 -14.39
C LEU A 16 -3.66 -1.57 -15.16
N ALA A 17 -3.48 -2.74 -15.77
CA ALA A 17 -4.54 -3.46 -16.47
C ALA A 17 -5.65 -3.94 -15.51
N HIS A 18 -5.26 -4.40 -14.32
CA HIS A 18 -6.16 -4.86 -13.28
C HIS A 18 -6.95 -3.71 -12.65
N THR A 19 -6.28 -2.59 -12.36
CA THR A 19 -6.84 -1.51 -11.54
C THR A 19 -7.47 -0.38 -12.34
N ARG A 20 -6.99 -0.13 -13.57
CA ARG A 20 -7.45 0.95 -14.49
C ARG A 20 -7.78 2.26 -13.75
N PRO A 21 -6.80 2.88 -13.07
CA PRO A 21 -7.05 4.11 -12.33
C PRO A 21 -7.39 5.27 -13.28
N ASP A 22 -8.31 6.16 -12.87
CA ASP A 22 -8.63 7.37 -13.63
C ASP A 22 -7.66 8.53 -13.30
N SER A 23 -6.91 8.41 -12.20
CA SER A 23 -5.89 9.37 -11.79
C SER A 23 -4.72 8.71 -11.09
N ILE A 24 -3.50 9.14 -11.43
CA ILE A 24 -2.23 8.65 -10.88
C ILE A 24 -1.43 9.83 -10.33
N LEU A 25 -0.88 9.65 -9.13
CA LEU A 25 0.24 10.45 -8.63
C LEU A 25 1.51 9.58 -8.67
N ASP A 26 2.49 9.99 -9.48
CA ASP A 26 3.79 9.32 -9.61
C ASP A 26 4.82 10.01 -8.71
N VAL A 27 5.12 9.40 -7.57
CA VAL A 27 6.06 9.93 -6.59
C VAL A 27 7.47 9.48 -6.95
N GLY A 28 8.39 10.45 -7.09
CA GLY A 28 9.75 10.18 -7.55
C GLY A 28 9.77 9.94 -9.05
N LEU A 29 9.05 10.77 -9.81
CA LEU A 29 8.80 10.55 -11.23
C LEU A 29 10.11 10.39 -12.05
N GLY A 30 11.21 11.01 -11.61
CA GLY A 30 12.54 10.89 -12.21
C GLY A 30 12.52 11.17 -13.72
N ASN A 31 12.90 10.19 -14.52
CA ASN A 31 12.93 10.25 -15.99
C ASN A 31 11.53 10.11 -16.63
N GLY A 32 10.47 9.93 -15.85
CA GLY A 32 9.09 9.85 -16.32
C GLY A 32 8.66 8.47 -16.80
N LYS A 33 9.36 7.40 -16.39
CA LYS A 33 9.13 6.04 -16.91
C LYS A 33 7.72 5.53 -16.56
N MET A 34 7.30 5.67 -15.30
CA MET A 34 6.00 5.17 -14.86
C MET A 34 4.85 5.97 -15.49
N GLY A 35 4.97 7.31 -15.54
CA GLY A 35 4.01 8.16 -16.26
C GLY A 35 3.91 7.83 -17.75
N PHE A 36 5.03 7.57 -18.43
CA PHE A 36 5.01 7.12 -19.84
C PHE A 36 4.29 5.78 -20.00
N ILE A 37 4.63 4.77 -19.17
CA ILE A 37 3.98 3.45 -19.22
C ILE A 37 2.48 3.59 -18.98
N ALA A 38 2.07 4.38 -17.99
CA ALA A 38 0.65 4.61 -17.71
C ALA A 38 -0.05 5.30 -18.88
N ARG A 39 0.56 6.33 -19.47
CA ARG A 39 0.02 7.04 -20.64
C ARG A 39 -0.14 6.10 -21.83
N ASP A 40 0.94 5.43 -22.23
CA ASP A 40 0.95 4.51 -23.36
C ASP A 40 -0.08 3.38 -23.15
N PHE A 41 -0.11 2.79 -21.97
CA PHE A 41 -0.97 1.65 -21.72
C PHE A 41 -2.44 2.03 -21.56
N LEU A 42 -2.77 3.05 -20.75
CA LEU A 42 -4.14 3.37 -20.38
C LEU A 42 -4.84 4.30 -21.37
N ASP A 43 -4.13 5.31 -21.91
CA ASP A 43 -4.70 6.19 -22.94
C ASP A 43 -4.53 5.59 -24.33
N VAL A 44 -3.31 5.22 -24.73
CA VAL A 44 -3.03 4.85 -26.13
C VAL A 44 -3.51 3.44 -26.43
N MET A 45 -3.03 2.43 -25.72
CA MET A 45 -3.30 1.02 -26.01
C MET A 45 -4.73 0.62 -25.64
N LEU A 46 -5.12 0.78 -24.38
CA LEU A 46 -6.45 0.37 -23.91
C LEU A 46 -7.52 1.42 -24.20
N GLY A 47 -7.14 2.69 -24.23
CA GLY A 47 -8.05 3.81 -24.47
C GLY A 47 -8.24 4.16 -25.94
N GLU A 48 -7.38 3.66 -26.83
CA GLU A 48 -7.32 3.98 -28.27
C GLU A 48 -7.16 5.49 -28.54
N ARG A 49 -6.48 6.21 -27.64
CA ARG A 49 -6.25 7.67 -27.68
C ARG A 49 -4.77 7.99 -27.93
N PHE A 50 -4.36 7.95 -29.19
CA PHE A 50 -2.95 8.19 -29.55
C PHE A 50 -2.52 9.64 -29.30
N LYS A 51 -3.38 10.62 -29.64
CA LYS A 51 -2.99 12.03 -29.59
C LYS A 51 -3.19 12.62 -28.19
N LYS A 52 -2.33 13.59 -27.84
CA LYS A 52 -2.31 14.20 -26.51
C LYS A 52 -3.62 14.86 -26.13
N GLU A 53 -4.27 15.53 -27.08
CA GLU A 53 -5.56 16.18 -26.89
C GLU A 53 -6.71 15.22 -26.55
N ASP A 54 -6.55 13.93 -26.85
CA ASP A 54 -7.57 12.91 -26.62
C ASP A 54 -7.38 12.19 -25.27
N TRP A 55 -6.21 12.30 -24.65
CA TRP A 55 -5.85 11.65 -23.39
C TRP A 55 -6.84 11.95 -22.26
N LYS A 56 -7.13 10.95 -21.42
CA LYS A 56 -8.17 11.03 -20.37
C LYS A 56 -7.67 10.78 -18.96
N ILE A 57 -6.70 9.88 -18.77
CA ILE A 57 -6.17 9.65 -17.44
C ILE A 57 -5.43 10.90 -16.96
N LYS A 58 -5.69 11.31 -15.71
CA LYS A 58 -4.91 12.35 -15.06
C LYS A 58 -3.62 11.75 -14.50
N ILE A 59 -2.46 12.25 -14.88
CA ILE A 59 -1.17 11.82 -14.33
C ILE A 59 -0.40 13.03 -13.84
N ASP A 60 -0.29 13.16 -12.51
CA ASP A 60 0.58 14.16 -11.88
C ASP A 60 1.85 13.49 -11.36
N GLY A 61 2.92 14.27 -11.21
CA GLY A 61 4.20 13.79 -10.71
C GLY A 61 4.76 14.63 -9.57
N LEU A 62 5.47 13.96 -8.65
CA LEU A 62 6.27 14.59 -7.59
C LEU A 62 7.74 14.31 -7.82
N GLU A 63 8.57 15.36 -7.78
CA GLU A 63 10.02 15.25 -7.91
C GLU A 63 10.72 16.24 -6.97
N VAL A 64 11.64 15.74 -6.16
CA VAL A 64 12.40 16.60 -5.23
C VAL A 64 13.50 17.36 -5.97
N PHE A 65 14.04 16.79 -7.05
CA PHE A 65 15.19 17.31 -7.76
C PHE A 65 14.81 17.90 -9.12
N PRO A 66 14.58 19.23 -9.22
CA PRO A 66 14.06 19.85 -10.44
C PRO A 66 14.94 19.68 -11.67
N GLU A 67 16.24 19.43 -11.49
CA GLU A 67 17.20 19.21 -12.58
C GLU A 67 16.93 17.92 -13.38
N TYR A 68 16.23 16.95 -12.78
CA TYR A 68 15.77 15.76 -13.50
C TYR A 68 14.63 16.06 -14.49
N VAL A 69 13.85 17.12 -14.24
CA VAL A 69 12.64 17.41 -15.02
C VAL A 69 12.98 18.13 -16.32
N GLN A 70 12.88 17.40 -17.43
CA GLN A 70 13.13 17.89 -18.78
C GLN A 70 11.82 18.01 -19.59
N ALA A 71 11.97 18.30 -20.89
CA ALA A 71 10.85 18.53 -21.79
C ALA A 71 9.96 17.28 -21.97
N HIS A 72 10.53 16.07 -21.94
CA HIS A 72 9.74 14.86 -22.14
C HIS A 72 8.82 14.58 -20.95
N GLN A 73 9.26 14.73 -19.70
CA GLN A 73 8.33 14.59 -18.56
C GLN A 73 7.23 15.65 -18.64
N ARG A 74 7.56 16.92 -18.95
CA ARG A 74 6.55 17.97 -19.12
C ARG A 74 5.56 17.69 -20.27
N ALA A 75 5.95 16.88 -21.25
CA ALA A 75 5.04 16.43 -22.29
C ALA A 75 4.12 15.30 -21.81
N LEU A 76 4.55 14.51 -20.81
CA LEU A 76 3.85 13.32 -20.31
C LEU A 76 2.92 13.59 -19.13
N TYR A 77 3.30 14.41 -18.15
CA TYR A 77 2.50 14.67 -16.96
C TYR A 77 1.58 15.88 -17.17
N ASP A 78 0.42 15.88 -16.51
CA ASP A 78 -0.52 16.99 -16.49
C ASP A 78 -0.02 18.11 -15.56
N GLU A 79 0.45 17.74 -14.37
CA GLU A 79 1.15 18.64 -13.44
C GLU A 79 2.41 17.96 -12.84
N ILE A 80 3.46 18.75 -12.62
CA ILE A 80 4.67 18.31 -11.92
C ILE A 80 4.92 19.23 -10.74
N PHE A 81 4.83 18.66 -9.54
CA PHE A 81 5.09 19.32 -8.28
C PHE A 81 6.55 19.11 -7.88
N ILE A 82 7.28 20.21 -7.64
CA ILE A 82 8.67 20.17 -7.21
C ILE A 82 8.76 20.34 -5.69
N GLY A 83 9.33 19.36 -5.00
CA GLY A 83 9.55 19.41 -3.55
C GLY A 83 9.77 18.05 -2.90
N ASP A 84 10.14 18.06 -1.60
CA ASP A 84 10.25 16.82 -0.81
C ASP A 84 8.88 16.12 -0.78
N ALA A 85 8.84 14.86 -1.21
CA ALA A 85 7.59 14.11 -1.32
C ALA A 85 6.84 14.02 0.01
N PHE A 86 7.55 13.97 1.14
CA PHE A 86 6.95 13.90 2.47
C PHE A 86 6.09 15.12 2.79
N ASP A 87 6.54 16.32 2.43
CA ASP A 87 5.82 17.56 2.70
C ASP A 87 4.88 17.94 1.56
N THR A 88 5.30 17.70 0.33
CA THR A 88 4.57 18.13 -0.87
C THR A 88 3.28 17.34 -1.06
N ILE A 89 3.24 16.06 -0.66
CA ILE A 89 2.04 15.23 -0.78
C ILE A 89 0.82 15.83 -0.05
N ASP A 90 1.03 16.56 1.06
CA ASP A 90 -0.06 17.18 1.82
C ASP A 90 -0.78 18.30 1.03
N ASN A 91 -0.15 18.79 -0.05
CA ASN A 91 -0.66 19.88 -0.88
C ASN A 91 -1.27 19.40 -2.20
N VAL A 92 -1.27 18.09 -2.46
CA VAL A 92 -1.87 17.51 -3.67
C VAL A 92 -3.27 16.96 -3.40
N GLY A 93 -3.99 16.62 -4.47
CA GLY A 93 -5.32 16.02 -4.39
C GLY A 93 -5.31 14.57 -3.89
N VAL A 94 -6.47 13.93 -4.01
CA VAL A 94 -6.62 12.48 -3.84
C VAL A 94 -6.62 11.83 -5.21
N TYR A 95 -5.90 10.71 -5.37
CA TYR A 95 -5.72 10.00 -6.62
C TYR A 95 -6.25 8.57 -6.51
N ASP A 96 -6.68 7.98 -7.62
CA ASP A 96 -7.08 6.58 -7.66
C ASP A 96 -5.92 5.65 -7.32
N MET A 97 -4.74 5.99 -7.81
CA MET A 97 -3.51 5.27 -7.53
C MET A 97 -2.38 6.24 -7.20
N ILE A 98 -1.61 5.92 -6.17
CA ILE A 98 -0.30 6.55 -5.94
C ILE A 98 0.77 5.52 -6.27
N ILE A 99 1.69 5.87 -7.16
CA ILE A 99 2.88 5.07 -7.46
C ILE A 99 4.02 5.63 -6.61
N VAL A 100 4.63 4.78 -5.80
CA VAL A 100 5.83 5.08 -5.01
C VAL A 100 6.94 4.22 -5.59
N GLY A 101 7.69 4.77 -6.54
CA GLY A 101 8.71 4.03 -7.28
C GLY A 101 10.11 4.40 -6.85
N ASP A 102 10.80 3.51 -6.14
CA ASP A 102 12.17 3.72 -5.64
C ASP A 102 12.29 5.04 -4.84
N VAL A 103 11.35 5.26 -3.90
CA VAL A 103 11.29 6.45 -3.06
C VAL A 103 11.39 6.13 -1.57
N LEU A 104 10.83 4.99 -1.16
CA LEU A 104 10.64 4.70 0.26
C LEU A 104 11.96 4.47 0.99
N GLU A 105 12.94 3.89 0.31
CA GLU A 105 14.31 3.66 0.76
C GLU A 105 15.10 4.95 1.00
N HIS A 106 14.68 6.07 0.39
CA HIS A 106 15.32 7.39 0.56
C HIS A 106 14.88 8.11 1.84
N PHE A 107 14.01 7.50 2.63
CA PHE A 107 13.62 7.97 3.95
C PHE A 107 14.20 7.07 5.04
N GLU A 108 14.49 7.64 6.21
CA GLU A 108 14.63 6.87 7.44
C GLU A 108 13.36 6.06 7.70
N LYS A 109 13.49 4.86 8.29
CA LYS A 109 12.42 3.85 8.35
C LYS A 109 11.13 4.40 8.99
N GLU A 110 11.22 5.17 10.07
CA GLU A 110 10.07 5.77 10.74
C GLU A 110 9.41 6.87 9.90
N LYS A 111 10.21 7.70 9.22
CA LYS A 111 9.70 8.73 8.28
C LYS A 111 9.03 8.08 7.07
N ALA A 112 9.58 6.99 6.57
CA ALA A 112 9.03 6.19 5.48
C ALA A 112 7.64 5.62 5.82
N TRP A 113 7.44 5.07 7.02
CA TRP A 113 6.12 4.62 7.46
C TRP A 113 5.09 5.76 7.52
N ARG A 114 5.50 6.92 8.03
CA ARG A 114 4.66 8.12 8.03
C ARG A 114 4.37 8.63 6.62
N PHE A 115 5.30 8.44 5.68
CA PHE A 115 5.09 8.75 4.27
C PHE A 115 4.04 7.83 3.64
N LEU A 116 4.09 6.53 3.91
CA LEU A 116 3.04 5.60 3.49
C LEU A 116 1.68 5.93 4.11
N ASP A 117 1.64 6.41 5.36
CA ASP A 117 0.39 6.89 5.97
C ASP A 117 -0.22 8.05 5.15
N LYS A 118 0.62 8.99 4.70
CA LYS A 118 0.20 10.09 3.81
C LYS A 118 -0.24 9.56 2.44
N CYS A 119 0.48 8.62 1.85
CA CYS A 119 0.05 7.97 0.61
C CYS A 119 -1.32 7.27 0.76
N GLY A 120 -1.57 6.62 1.91
CA GLY A 120 -2.87 6.05 2.23
C GLY A 120 -3.99 7.09 2.35
N ALA A 121 -3.68 8.28 2.87
CA ALA A 121 -4.64 9.38 2.98
C ALA A 121 -4.96 10.04 1.62
N HIS A 122 -3.98 10.09 0.72
CA HIS A 122 -4.10 10.68 -0.63
C HIS A 122 -4.44 9.67 -1.73
N SER A 123 -4.61 8.39 -1.40
CA SER A 123 -5.12 7.36 -2.31
C SER A 123 -6.60 7.07 -2.05
N SER A 124 -7.38 6.96 -3.12
CA SER A 124 -8.78 6.55 -3.06
C SER A 124 -8.93 5.03 -3.14
N LYS A 125 -8.07 4.35 -3.92
CA LYS A 125 -8.18 2.90 -4.18
C LYS A 125 -6.87 2.14 -3.97
N TRP A 126 -5.76 2.58 -4.56
CA TRP A 126 -4.53 1.79 -4.66
C TRP A 126 -3.25 2.56 -4.34
N ILE A 127 -2.27 1.85 -3.83
CA ILE A 127 -0.86 2.24 -3.79
C ILE A 127 -0.08 1.18 -4.57
N MET A 128 0.77 1.59 -5.50
CA MET A 128 1.74 0.72 -6.16
C MET A 128 3.12 1.06 -5.62
N LEU A 129 3.76 0.12 -4.95
CA LEU A 129 5.09 0.30 -4.37
C LEU A 129 6.10 -0.52 -5.16
N ASN A 130 7.10 0.14 -5.73
CA ASN A 130 8.27 -0.51 -6.31
C ASN A 130 9.47 -0.17 -5.44
N ILE A 131 10.19 -1.19 -4.96
CA ILE A 131 11.18 -0.99 -3.90
C ILE A 131 12.31 -2.04 -3.92
N PRO A 132 13.57 -1.63 -3.70
CA PRO A 132 14.65 -2.57 -3.41
C PRO A 132 14.42 -3.33 -2.08
N LEU A 133 14.63 -4.64 -2.11
CA LEU A 133 14.50 -5.52 -0.95
C LEU A 133 15.87 -6.10 -0.56
N GLY A 134 16.32 -5.74 0.64
CA GLY A 134 17.58 -6.21 1.25
C GLY A 134 18.65 -5.13 1.44
N GLU A 135 19.53 -5.36 2.41
CA GLU A 135 20.54 -4.39 2.89
C GLU A 135 21.69 -4.12 1.90
N LYS A 136 21.84 -4.95 0.88
CA LYS A 136 22.90 -4.83 -0.12
C LYS A 136 22.59 -3.80 -1.21
N TRP A 137 21.35 -3.30 -1.27
CA TRP A 137 20.98 -2.15 -2.08
C TRP A 137 21.51 -0.85 -1.46
N THR A 138 22.80 -0.80 -1.16
CA THR A 138 23.44 0.43 -0.66
C THR A 138 23.65 1.40 -1.82
N GLN A 139 23.28 2.66 -1.62
CA GLN A 139 23.38 3.70 -2.63
C GLN A 139 23.64 5.03 -1.94
N GLY A 140 24.69 5.74 -2.36
CA GLY A 140 24.92 7.14 -1.97
C GLY A 140 24.24 8.11 -2.94
N ALA A 141 24.51 9.40 -2.82
CA ALA A 141 24.08 10.39 -3.81
C ALA A 141 24.57 10.00 -5.24
N ILE A 142 23.67 10.10 -6.23
CA ILE A 142 23.98 9.83 -7.65
C ILE A 142 23.61 11.06 -8.48
N TYR A 143 24.37 11.35 -9.54
CA TYR A 143 24.10 12.44 -10.48
C TYR A 143 23.99 13.84 -9.84
N GLY A 144 24.65 14.04 -8.70
CA GLY A 144 24.58 15.30 -7.95
C GLY A 144 23.30 15.48 -7.13
N ASN A 145 22.38 14.51 -7.14
CA ASN A 145 21.19 14.53 -6.32
C ASN A 145 21.45 13.85 -4.96
N PRO A 146 21.49 14.61 -3.85
CA PRO A 146 21.68 14.05 -2.52
C PRO A 146 20.48 13.22 -2.04
N HIS A 147 19.29 13.42 -2.61
CA HIS A 147 18.08 12.70 -2.23
C HIS A 147 18.03 11.26 -2.76
N GLU A 148 19.04 10.83 -3.51
CA GLU A 148 19.18 9.47 -4.04
C GLU A 148 19.82 8.49 -3.05
N GLU A 149 20.29 8.97 -1.90
CA GLU A 149 20.90 8.12 -0.89
C GLU A 149 19.86 7.18 -0.27
N HIS A 150 20.21 5.91 -0.09
CA HIS A 150 19.35 4.93 0.58
C HIS A 150 19.58 5.03 2.10
N LEU A 151 18.55 5.47 2.82
CA LEU A 151 18.55 5.68 4.27
C LEU A 151 17.86 4.54 5.06
N SER A 152 17.09 3.69 4.37
CA SER A 152 16.46 2.53 4.98
C SER A 152 16.46 1.31 4.07
N PHE A 153 16.36 0.13 4.67
CA PHE A 153 16.31 -1.15 3.98
C PHE A 153 15.05 -1.92 4.35
N TRP A 154 14.51 -2.65 3.38
CA TRP A 154 13.20 -3.28 3.48
C TRP A 154 13.27 -4.76 3.12
N ARG A 155 12.32 -5.53 3.66
CA ARG A 155 12.08 -6.92 3.28
C ARG A 155 10.61 -7.08 2.89
N PHE A 156 10.29 -8.09 2.09
CA PHE A 156 8.90 -8.31 1.66
C PHE A 156 7.96 -8.50 2.86
N GLU A 157 8.45 -9.11 3.94
CA GLU A 157 7.70 -9.33 5.17
C GLU A 157 7.22 -8.03 5.83
N ASP A 158 7.89 -6.91 5.59
CA ASP A 158 7.45 -5.59 6.06
C ASP A 158 6.11 -5.18 5.41
N PHE A 159 5.83 -5.68 4.19
CA PHE A 159 4.68 -5.30 3.37
C PHE A 159 3.63 -6.41 3.20
N ALA A 160 4.05 -7.67 3.38
CA ALA A 160 3.20 -8.84 3.19
C ALA A 160 1.83 -8.76 3.89
N PRO A 161 1.70 -8.22 5.12
CA PRO A 161 0.40 -8.15 5.82
C PRO A 161 -0.69 -7.30 5.17
N PHE A 162 -0.35 -6.48 4.18
CA PHE A 162 -1.29 -5.56 3.50
C PHE A 162 -1.10 -5.52 1.98
N THR A 163 -0.30 -6.41 1.42
CA THR A 163 -0.08 -6.49 -0.03
C THR A 163 -1.14 -7.38 -0.67
N ALA A 164 -1.86 -6.84 -1.66
CA ALA A 164 -2.92 -7.55 -2.37
C ALA A 164 -2.37 -8.44 -3.50
N ASP A 165 -1.34 -7.96 -4.20
CA ASP A 165 -0.61 -8.71 -5.23
C ASP A 165 0.85 -8.24 -5.26
N HIS A 166 1.78 -9.10 -5.65
CA HIS A 166 3.21 -8.78 -5.70
C HIS A 166 3.97 -9.59 -6.75
N ALA A 167 5.08 -9.02 -7.20
CA ALA A 167 6.11 -9.71 -7.95
C ALA A 167 7.48 -9.39 -7.34
N VAL A 168 8.32 -10.41 -7.22
CA VAL A 168 9.69 -10.29 -6.69
C VAL A 168 10.68 -10.69 -7.77
N PHE A 169 11.71 -9.87 -7.94
CA PHE A 169 12.73 -10.04 -8.96
C PHE A 169 14.10 -10.18 -8.31
N SER A 170 14.84 -11.23 -8.64
CA SER A 170 16.16 -11.49 -8.07
C SER A 170 17.25 -10.80 -8.90
N PHE A 171 18.10 -10.03 -8.22
CA PHE A 171 19.31 -9.42 -8.76
C PHE A 171 20.54 -10.11 -8.16
N PRO A 172 21.25 -10.96 -8.94
CA PRO A 172 22.38 -11.70 -8.44
C PRO A 172 23.41 -10.82 -7.74
N ASN A 173 23.85 -11.25 -6.55
CA ASN A 173 24.81 -10.56 -5.68
C ASN A 173 24.35 -9.23 -5.06
N ILE A 174 23.19 -8.71 -5.45
CA ILE A 174 22.59 -7.49 -4.88
C ILE A 174 21.49 -7.92 -3.91
N GLY A 175 20.33 -8.35 -4.39
CA GLY A 175 19.19 -8.64 -3.54
C GLY A 175 17.94 -8.85 -4.37
N GLU A 176 16.79 -8.72 -3.73
CA GLU A 176 15.51 -8.79 -4.41
C GLU A 176 14.99 -7.39 -4.70
N TYR A 177 14.03 -7.30 -5.60
CA TYR A 177 13.31 -6.08 -5.90
C TYR A 177 11.83 -6.41 -5.95
N GLY A 178 11.01 -5.65 -5.22
CA GLY A 178 9.58 -5.85 -5.13
C GLY A 178 8.82 -4.89 -6.04
N ALA A 179 7.79 -5.39 -6.71
CA ALA A 179 6.67 -4.60 -7.22
C ALA A 179 5.41 -5.08 -6.47
N LEU A 180 4.75 -4.19 -5.74
CA LEU A 180 3.67 -4.52 -4.82
C LEU A 180 2.45 -3.68 -5.17
N LEU A 181 1.31 -4.33 -5.27
CA LEU A 181 0.01 -3.69 -5.39
C LEU A 181 -0.72 -3.77 -4.05
N ILE A 182 -1.05 -2.61 -3.50
CA ILE A 182 -1.64 -2.47 -2.18
C ILE A 182 -3.00 -1.79 -2.34
N ARG A 183 -4.07 -2.44 -1.87
CA ARG A 183 -5.37 -1.79 -1.76
C ARG A 183 -5.33 -0.85 -0.56
N LYS A 184 -5.80 0.38 -0.74
CA LYS A 184 -5.83 1.41 0.31
C LYS A 184 -6.47 0.89 1.59
N ASP A 185 -7.63 0.25 1.49
CA ASP A 185 -8.33 -0.30 2.66
C ASP A 185 -7.49 -1.33 3.43
N ASP A 186 -6.74 -2.20 2.73
CA ASP A 186 -5.90 -3.22 3.40
C ASP A 186 -4.74 -2.58 4.16
N TYR A 187 -4.14 -1.54 3.60
CA TYR A 187 -3.13 -0.74 4.30
C TYR A 187 -3.70 -0.06 5.54
N VAL A 188 -4.87 0.58 5.43
CA VAL A 188 -5.52 1.24 6.58
C VAL A 188 -5.87 0.21 7.66
N HIS A 189 -6.41 -0.95 7.28
CA HIS A 189 -6.67 -2.06 8.19
C HIS A 189 -5.40 -2.50 8.92
N PHE A 190 -4.26 -2.64 8.22
CA PHE A 190 -2.98 -2.96 8.84
C PHE A 190 -2.58 -1.92 9.90
N ARG A 191 -2.64 -0.62 9.59
CA ARG A 191 -2.29 0.44 10.55
C ARG A 191 -3.22 0.47 11.77
N ILE A 192 -4.50 0.13 11.59
CA ILE A 192 -5.44 -0.02 12.70
C ILE A 192 -5.07 -1.22 13.59
N ARG A 193 -4.69 -2.35 12.98
CA ARG A 193 -4.25 -3.55 13.69
C ARG A 193 -2.99 -3.32 14.50
N GLU A 194 -1.99 -2.63 13.95
CA GLU A 194 -0.77 -2.27 14.68
C GLU A 194 -1.10 -1.48 15.95
N ALA A 195 -1.91 -0.42 15.84
CA ALA A 195 -2.36 0.36 16.99
C ALA A 195 -3.17 -0.47 18.00
N ALA A 196 -3.98 -1.42 17.54
CA ALA A 196 -4.73 -2.32 18.41
C ALA A 196 -3.82 -3.33 19.11
N THR A 197 -2.76 -3.81 18.45
CA THR A 197 -1.75 -4.71 19.02
C THR A 197 -0.99 -4.02 20.16
N GLU A 198 -0.62 -2.75 20.00
CA GLU A 198 -0.01 -1.95 21.07
C GLU A 198 -0.92 -1.86 22.30
N LEU A 199 -2.20 -1.51 22.09
CA LEU A 199 -3.21 -1.45 23.17
C LEU A 199 -3.39 -2.79 23.86
N ALA A 200 -3.53 -3.88 23.09
CA ALA A 200 -3.72 -5.23 23.62
C ALA A 200 -2.50 -5.74 24.39
N SER A 201 -1.29 -5.34 23.98
CA SER A 201 -0.02 -5.67 24.66
C SER A 201 0.11 -4.93 25.98
N ALA A 202 -0.46 -3.73 26.09
CA ALA A 202 -0.59 -2.98 27.35
C ALA A 202 -1.75 -3.46 28.24
N GLY A 203 -2.43 -4.57 27.90
CA GLY A 203 -3.56 -5.12 28.65
C GLY A 203 -4.90 -4.39 28.43
N ARG A 204 -4.97 -3.43 27.50
CA ARG A 204 -6.15 -2.61 27.20
C ARG A 204 -7.01 -3.25 26.10
N THR A 205 -7.43 -4.50 26.33
CA THR A 205 -8.14 -5.33 25.33
C THR A 205 -9.41 -4.68 24.78
N ASP A 206 -10.22 -4.04 25.62
CA ASP A 206 -11.47 -3.40 25.19
C ASP A 206 -11.23 -2.18 24.31
N GLU A 207 -10.17 -1.44 24.59
CA GLU A 207 -9.75 -0.31 23.76
C GLU A 207 -9.18 -0.77 22.43
N ALA A 208 -8.46 -1.91 22.41
CA ALA A 208 -7.99 -2.54 21.17
C ALA A 208 -9.17 -2.96 20.28
N VAL A 209 -10.19 -3.61 20.84
CA VAL A 209 -11.42 -3.96 20.12
C VAL A 209 -12.13 -2.72 19.59
N ASN A 210 -12.28 -1.69 20.42
CA ASN A 210 -12.90 -0.42 20.00
C ASN A 210 -12.10 0.26 18.89
N ARG A 211 -10.77 0.26 18.98
CA ARG A 211 -9.87 0.82 17.94
C ARG A 211 -10.08 0.13 16.59
N LEU A 212 -10.21 -1.20 16.59
CA LEU A 212 -10.50 -1.99 15.39
C LEU A 212 -11.87 -1.65 14.84
N ALA A 213 -12.93 -1.75 15.65
CA ALA A 213 -14.31 -1.56 15.22
C ALA A 213 -14.62 -0.14 14.71
N VAL A 214 -14.08 0.88 15.39
CA VAL A 214 -14.26 2.28 14.98
C VAL A 214 -13.35 2.61 13.81
N GLY A 215 -12.10 2.15 13.84
CA GLY A 215 -11.10 2.42 12.81
C GLY A 215 -11.47 1.84 11.46
N SER A 216 -12.07 0.64 11.43
CA SER A 216 -12.46 -0.04 10.19
C SER A 216 -13.80 0.41 9.63
N LYS A 217 -14.51 1.32 10.32
CA LYS A 217 -15.84 1.75 9.90
C LYS A 217 -15.78 2.44 8.53
N GLY A 218 -16.53 1.91 7.57
CA GLY A 218 -16.60 2.45 6.20
C GLY A 218 -15.53 1.89 5.26
N LEU A 219 -14.62 1.04 5.75
CA LEU A 219 -13.71 0.27 4.90
C LEU A 219 -14.38 -1.02 4.43
N SER A 220 -13.88 -1.57 3.33
CA SER A 220 -14.19 -2.93 2.91
C SER A 220 -13.82 -3.92 4.03
N PRO A 221 -14.62 -4.97 4.30
CA PRO A 221 -14.27 -5.97 5.30
C PRO A 221 -12.89 -6.59 5.03
N ASN A 222 -12.10 -6.77 6.08
CA ASN A 222 -10.78 -7.41 6.01
C ASN A 222 -10.70 -8.56 7.01
N LEU A 223 -10.41 -9.76 6.49
CA LEU A 223 -10.51 -11.00 7.25
C LEU A 223 -9.59 -11.03 8.48
N ALA A 224 -8.36 -10.52 8.34
CA ALA A 224 -7.41 -10.47 9.45
C ALA A 224 -7.88 -9.54 10.58
N THR A 225 -8.50 -8.40 10.24
CA THR A 225 -9.10 -7.50 11.23
C THR A 225 -10.27 -8.17 11.94
N GLU A 226 -11.16 -8.85 11.22
CA GLU A 226 -12.31 -9.52 11.83
C GLU A 226 -11.90 -10.65 12.78
N TYR A 227 -10.93 -11.49 12.39
CA TYR A 227 -10.40 -12.52 13.28
C TYR A 227 -9.64 -11.93 14.48
N MET A 228 -8.91 -10.83 14.32
CA MET A 228 -8.26 -10.16 15.45
C MET A 228 -9.30 -9.67 16.49
N ILE A 229 -10.43 -9.11 16.03
CA ILE A 229 -11.53 -8.73 16.94
C ILE A 229 -12.07 -9.96 17.67
N PHE A 230 -12.28 -11.07 16.95
CA PHE A 230 -12.71 -12.34 17.54
C PHE A 230 -11.74 -12.84 18.62
N ASP A 231 -10.43 -12.86 18.32
CA ASP A 231 -9.40 -13.32 19.26
C ASP A 231 -9.33 -12.45 20.52
N LEU A 232 -9.48 -11.13 20.36
CA LEU A 232 -9.54 -10.20 21.49
C LEU A 232 -10.79 -10.41 22.35
N TYR A 233 -11.96 -10.70 21.75
CA TYR A 233 -13.15 -11.09 22.53
C TYR A 233 -12.91 -12.38 23.33
N MET A 234 -12.29 -13.39 22.70
CA MET A 234 -11.93 -14.63 23.40
C MET A 234 -10.95 -14.38 24.55
N LYS A 235 -9.92 -13.55 24.35
CA LYS A 235 -8.96 -13.14 25.38
C LYS A 235 -9.64 -12.40 26.54
N GLY A 236 -10.68 -11.60 26.25
CA GLY A 236 -11.49 -10.88 27.23
C GLY A 236 -12.62 -11.70 27.87
N ASN A 237 -12.72 -13.01 27.59
CA ASN A 237 -13.83 -13.88 28.02
C ASN A 237 -15.24 -13.39 27.59
N LYS A 238 -15.31 -12.65 26.48
CA LYS A 238 -16.54 -12.12 25.85
C LYS A 238 -17.09 -13.11 24.83
N VAL A 239 -17.53 -14.27 25.33
CA VAL A 239 -17.84 -15.44 24.49
C VAL A 239 -19.02 -15.18 23.54
N LEU A 240 -20.06 -14.45 23.98
CA LEU A 240 -21.22 -14.16 23.15
C LEU A 240 -20.88 -13.23 21.98
N GLU A 241 -20.05 -12.23 22.23
CA GLU A 241 -19.52 -11.30 21.24
C GLU A 241 -18.62 -12.00 20.24
N ALA A 242 -17.77 -12.93 20.70
CA ALA A 242 -16.94 -13.77 19.83
C ALA A 242 -17.80 -14.63 18.88
N VAL A 243 -18.88 -15.25 19.38
CA VAL A 243 -19.83 -16.01 18.54
C VAL A 243 -20.54 -15.11 17.54
N LYS A 244 -20.96 -13.90 17.94
CA LYS A 244 -21.56 -12.93 17.01
C LYS A 244 -20.56 -12.56 15.91
N LYS A 245 -19.31 -12.29 16.28
CA LYS A 245 -18.24 -11.96 15.33
C LYS A 245 -17.98 -13.08 14.32
N LEU A 246 -17.95 -14.35 14.75
CA LEU A 246 -17.82 -15.48 13.82
C LEU A 246 -18.98 -15.57 12.81
N ARG A 247 -20.20 -15.22 13.20
CA ARG A 247 -21.34 -15.16 12.26
C ARG A 247 -21.19 -14.02 11.26
N GLU A 248 -20.69 -12.87 11.71
CA GLU A 248 -20.37 -11.74 10.83
C GLU A 248 -19.26 -12.11 9.83
N ILE A 249 -18.20 -12.82 10.28
CA ILE A 249 -17.14 -13.36 9.42
C ILE A 249 -17.73 -14.28 8.36
N LEU A 250 -18.56 -15.25 8.75
CA LEU A 250 -19.18 -16.18 7.80
C LEU A 250 -20.06 -15.46 6.76
N SER A 251 -20.76 -14.41 7.17
CA SER A 251 -21.60 -13.61 6.27
C SER A 251 -20.76 -12.80 5.28
N ALA A 252 -19.65 -12.21 5.71
CA ALA A 252 -18.77 -11.39 4.87
C ALA A 252 -17.82 -12.23 4.01
N PHE A 253 -17.44 -13.42 4.49
CA PHE A 253 -16.47 -14.33 3.88
C PHE A 253 -17.01 -15.77 3.85
N PRO A 254 -17.95 -16.09 2.95
CA PRO A 254 -18.55 -17.44 2.89
C PRO A 254 -17.54 -18.58 2.71
N GLN A 255 -16.39 -18.30 2.09
CA GLN A 255 -15.28 -19.24 1.93
C GLN A 255 -14.68 -19.71 3.28
N GLU A 256 -14.87 -18.94 4.36
CA GLU A 256 -14.37 -19.24 5.70
C GLU A 256 -15.26 -20.21 6.49
N ALA A 257 -16.32 -20.78 5.88
CA ALA A 257 -17.29 -21.62 6.58
C ALA A 257 -16.67 -22.78 7.37
N SER A 258 -15.65 -23.42 6.83
CA SER A 258 -14.95 -24.53 7.51
C SER A 258 -14.18 -24.06 8.74
N ALA A 259 -13.46 -22.94 8.62
CA ALA A 259 -12.71 -22.34 9.72
C ALA A 259 -13.65 -21.85 10.82
N VAL A 260 -14.71 -21.11 10.44
CA VAL A 260 -15.73 -20.63 11.37
C VAL A 260 -16.40 -21.79 12.11
N LYS A 261 -16.76 -22.88 11.43
CA LYS A 261 -17.33 -24.08 12.07
C LYS A 261 -16.37 -24.65 13.13
N THR A 262 -15.09 -24.76 12.81
CA THR A 262 -14.07 -25.26 13.72
C THR A 262 -13.95 -24.37 14.97
N HIS A 263 -13.99 -23.05 14.82
CA HIS A 263 -14.00 -22.12 15.96
C HIS A 263 -15.29 -22.25 16.79
N MET A 264 -16.46 -22.37 16.16
CA MET A 264 -17.73 -22.56 16.86
C MET A 264 -17.75 -23.85 17.70
N GLU A 265 -17.23 -24.96 17.18
CA GLU A 265 -17.12 -26.23 17.91
C GLU A 265 -16.22 -26.11 19.15
N LYS A 266 -15.10 -25.37 19.04
CA LYS A 266 -14.20 -25.11 20.17
C LYS A 266 -14.82 -24.23 21.25
N ILE A 267 -15.73 -23.32 20.88
CA ILE A 267 -16.38 -22.38 21.80
C ILE A 267 -17.62 -23.00 22.47
N ALA A 268 -18.28 -23.96 21.84
CA ALA A 268 -19.52 -24.57 22.35
C ALA A 268 -19.46 -25.01 23.83
N PRO A 269 -18.37 -25.59 24.36
CA PRO A 269 -18.27 -25.93 25.78
C PRO A 269 -18.28 -24.71 26.72
N LEU A 270 -17.80 -23.55 26.26
CA LEU A 270 -17.72 -22.32 27.04
C LEU A 270 -19.09 -21.63 27.18
N LEU A 271 -19.98 -21.83 26.22
CA LEU A 271 -21.37 -21.33 26.27
C LEU A 271 -22.23 -22.08 27.29
N ASN A 272 -21.87 -23.32 27.62
CA ASN A 272 -22.64 -24.22 28.49
C ASN A 272 -22.15 -24.25 29.94
N LYS A 273 -21.18 -23.40 30.32
CA LYS A 273 -20.75 -23.29 31.72
C LYS A 273 -21.75 -22.42 32.49
N PRO A 274 -22.35 -22.92 33.60
CA PRO A 274 -23.13 -22.07 34.48
C PRO A 274 -22.22 -20.98 35.06
N THR A 275 -22.69 -19.74 35.01
CA THR A 275 -22.07 -18.54 35.61
C THR A 275 -21.88 -18.67 37.10
#